data_AF-A0A9P1K0A4-F1
#
_entry.id   AF-A0A9P1K0A4-F1
#
_cell.length_a   1.000
_cell.length_b   1.000
_cell.length_c   1.000
_cell.angle_alpha   90.00
_cell.angle_beta   90.00
_cell.angle_gamma   90.00
#
_symmetry.space_group_name_H-M   'P 1'
#
loop_
_entity.id
_entity.type
_entity.pdbx_description
1 polymer ?
#
loop_
_entity_poly.entity_id
_entity_poly.type
_entity_poly.pdbx_seq_one_letter_code
_entity_poly.pdbx_strand_id
1 'polypeptide(L)'
;MTANGETSGDLPAAPVDAAPIENVTFDEIVVGQSASIARQLTVMDVELFATVSGNIDPVHLDAKFAADSRFQKVIGHGMWSGALISGVLGTRLPGAGTVYAGQDLRFRRPVGLGDVITATVTVREKRTDTNIVVFDCLCTNQDGEVVVTGTAEVVAPTRKVRRAAHALPQIQMIRHDKHDALLRKCDGLEPVATAVAHPCDESSLKGAVEAAEAGLIDPILIGPAAKIRALAAAHGLDIARYRLVDVEHSHAAAAAAVALARTGEAEAVMKGSLHTDELMAEVVRKETGLRTSRRISHVFVMNVPTYPRALLITDAAINIYPTLEDKVHIVQNAIDLAKVLGVETPRVAILSAVETLNPKIATTLEAAALCKMADRGQITGGILDGPLAFDNAISAEAARIKGIKSPVSGQADILLVPDLEAGNMLAKQLSFLANADAAGIVLGARVPVILTSRADNVRTRLASCAVAALVAAARRPALALNAVAAPLAAPLAAE
;
A
#
# COMPACT_ATOMS: atom_id res chain seq x y z
N MET A 1 -24.43 -14.67 6.26
CA MET A 1 -24.38 -13.95 4.97
C MET A 1 -24.22 -12.47 5.27
N THR A 2 -22.98 -12.00 5.37
CA THR A 2 -22.66 -10.57 5.58
C THR A 2 -21.72 -10.19 4.46
N ALA A 3 -22.25 -9.50 3.46
CA ALA A 3 -21.51 -8.96 2.34
C ALA A 3 -20.82 -7.67 2.81
N ASN A 4 -19.54 -7.77 3.17
CA ASN A 4 -18.68 -6.59 3.30
C ASN A 4 -18.27 -6.18 1.89
N GLY A 5 -19.05 -5.29 1.28
CA GLY A 5 -18.66 -4.61 0.04
C GLY A 5 -17.60 -3.58 0.35
N GLU A 6 -16.33 -3.92 0.14
CA GLU A 6 -15.24 -2.95 0.08
C GLU A 6 -15.45 -2.08 -1.17
N THR A 7 -15.90 -0.84 -0.94
CA THR A 7 -16.01 0.18 -1.98
C THR A 7 -14.62 0.64 -2.39
N SER A 8 -14.29 0.49 -3.67
CA SER A 8 -13.12 1.08 -4.32
C SER A 8 -12.92 2.54 -3.88
N GLY A 9 -11.72 2.91 -3.44
CA GLY A 9 -11.37 4.25 -2.93
C GLY A 9 -11.33 5.37 -3.98
N ASP A 10 -11.97 5.16 -5.12
CA ASP A 10 -12.14 6.15 -6.16
C ASP A 10 -13.43 6.93 -5.91
N LEU A 11 -13.39 8.25 -6.05
CA LEU A 11 -14.64 9.00 -6.20
C LEU A 11 -15.32 8.46 -7.47
N PRO A 12 -16.57 7.97 -7.43
CA PRO A 12 -17.34 7.95 -8.66
C PRO A 12 -17.30 9.39 -9.17
N ALA A 13 -16.93 9.58 -10.44
CA ALA A 13 -17.07 10.87 -11.07
C ALA A 13 -18.48 11.35 -10.72
N ALA A 14 -18.61 12.48 -10.02
CA ALA A 14 -19.92 13.05 -9.76
C ALA A 14 -20.65 13.02 -11.10
N PRO A 15 -21.90 12.50 -11.17
CA PRO A 15 -22.62 12.49 -12.42
C PRO A 15 -22.66 13.94 -12.90
N VAL A 16 -21.78 14.25 -13.85
CA VAL A 16 -21.81 15.51 -14.54
C VAL A 16 -22.99 15.29 -15.45
N ASP A 17 -24.20 15.55 -14.94
CA ASP A 17 -25.27 16.00 -15.80
C ASP A 17 -24.63 17.11 -16.62
N ALA A 18 -24.32 16.81 -17.88
CA ALA A 18 -23.59 17.63 -18.82
C ALA A 18 -24.42 18.87 -19.26
N ALA A 19 -25.33 19.31 -18.39
CA ALA A 19 -26.03 20.55 -18.52
C ALA A 19 -25.01 21.70 -18.41
N PRO A 20 -25.03 22.65 -19.34
CA PRO A 20 -24.17 23.82 -19.26
C PRO A 20 -24.46 24.59 -17.95
N ILE A 21 -23.41 25.09 -17.31
CA ILE A 21 -23.56 26.02 -16.19
C ILE A 21 -24.01 27.35 -16.77
N GLU A 22 -25.13 27.86 -16.27
CA GLU A 22 -25.72 29.13 -16.66
C GLU A 22 -26.02 29.94 -15.40
N ASN A 23 -25.63 31.21 -15.39
CA ASN A 23 -25.89 32.11 -14.28
C ASN A 23 -27.24 32.82 -14.41
N VAL A 24 -27.71 33.40 -13.31
CA VAL A 24 -28.81 34.36 -13.24
C VAL A 24 -28.19 35.71 -12.92
N THR A 25 -28.37 36.69 -13.80
CA THR A 25 -27.76 38.01 -13.60
C THR A 25 -28.44 38.77 -12.46
N PHE A 26 -27.78 39.81 -11.94
CA PHE A 26 -28.35 40.66 -10.90
C PHE A 26 -29.76 41.14 -11.27
N ASP A 27 -30.00 41.55 -12.51
CA ASP A 27 -31.31 42.06 -12.96
C ASP A 27 -32.39 40.96 -13.04
N GLU A 28 -31.98 39.73 -13.35
CA GLU A 28 -32.87 38.56 -13.43
C GLU A 28 -33.25 37.99 -12.06
N ILE A 29 -32.45 38.25 -11.02
CA ILE A 29 -32.69 37.74 -9.67
C ILE A 29 -33.89 38.45 -9.03
N VAL A 30 -34.79 37.65 -8.45
CA VAL A 30 -36.00 38.12 -7.75
C VAL A 30 -35.92 37.77 -6.26
N VAL A 31 -36.39 38.68 -5.39
CA VAL A 31 -36.51 38.41 -3.95
C VAL A 31 -37.46 37.23 -3.71
N GLY A 32 -37.07 36.31 -2.83
CA GLY A 32 -37.76 35.05 -2.58
C GLY A 32 -37.35 33.90 -3.51
N GLN A 33 -36.61 34.17 -4.59
CA GLN A 33 -36.07 33.11 -5.46
C GLN A 33 -35.11 32.22 -4.68
N SER A 34 -35.17 30.91 -4.91
CA SER A 34 -34.35 29.93 -4.19
C SER A 34 -33.68 28.94 -5.13
N ALA A 35 -32.56 28.38 -4.68
CA ALA A 35 -31.90 27.25 -5.32
C ALA A 35 -31.29 26.32 -4.27
N SER A 36 -31.11 25.05 -4.61
CA SER A 36 -30.55 24.06 -3.69
C SER A 36 -29.68 23.02 -4.38
N ILE A 37 -28.84 22.37 -3.57
CA ILE A 37 -28.15 21.12 -3.90
C ILE A 37 -28.27 20.16 -2.72
N ALA A 38 -28.26 18.86 -3.01
CA ALA A 38 -28.22 17.82 -1.99
C ALA A 38 -26.98 16.94 -2.20
N ARG A 39 -26.29 16.58 -1.11
CA ARG A 39 -25.13 15.69 -1.16
C ARG A 39 -25.08 14.81 0.10
N GLN A 40 -24.75 13.54 -0.08
CA GLN A 40 -24.47 12.63 1.03
C GLN A 40 -23.05 12.84 1.56
N LEU A 41 -22.88 12.90 2.89
CA LEU A 41 -21.56 12.93 3.50
C LEU A 41 -20.95 11.53 3.51
N THR A 42 -19.81 11.37 2.86
CA THR A 42 -19.02 10.12 2.86
C THR A 42 -17.76 10.24 3.71
N VAL A 43 -17.12 9.11 4.02
CA VAL A 43 -15.81 9.09 4.69
C VAL A 43 -14.78 9.86 3.86
N MET A 44 -14.82 9.73 2.54
CA MET A 44 -13.92 10.43 1.64
C MET A 44 -14.08 11.95 1.71
N ASP A 45 -15.31 12.44 1.85
CA ASP A 45 -15.57 13.87 2.00
C ASP A 45 -14.91 14.43 3.27
N VAL A 46 -14.98 13.67 4.38
CA VAL A 46 -14.37 14.07 5.65
C VAL A 46 -12.85 14.11 5.55
N GLU A 47 -12.23 13.10 4.93
CA GLU A 47 -10.78 13.05 4.72
C GLU A 47 -10.28 14.15 3.77
N LEU A 48 -10.97 14.35 2.64
CA LEU A 48 -10.62 15.42 1.68
C LEU A 48 -10.78 16.80 2.31
N PHE A 49 -11.85 17.01 3.09
CA PHE A 49 -12.07 18.27 3.77
C PHE A 49 -11.00 18.51 4.85
N ALA A 50 -10.64 17.50 5.65
CA ALA A 50 -9.52 17.57 6.58
C ALA A 50 -8.21 17.95 5.87
N THR A 51 -7.92 17.30 4.73
CA THR A 51 -6.73 17.56 3.91
C THR A 51 -6.69 19.01 3.41
N VAL A 52 -7.79 19.52 2.85
CA VAL A 52 -7.86 20.87 2.29
C VAL A 52 -7.89 21.96 3.37
N SER A 53 -8.57 21.70 4.49
CA SER A 53 -8.72 22.68 5.58
C SER A 53 -7.57 22.67 6.59
N GLY A 54 -6.76 21.60 6.62
CA GLY A 54 -5.77 21.36 7.67
C GLY A 54 -6.37 20.94 9.02
N ASN A 55 -7.70 20.74 9.10
CA ASN A 55 -8.36 20.35 10.34
C ASN A 55 -8.29 18.83 10.57
N ILE A 56 -7.27 18.42 11.32
CA ILE A 56 -6.99 17.03 11.72
C ILE A 56 -7.57 16.65 13.09
N ASP A 57 -8.59 17.35 13.59
CA ASP A 57 -9.22 17.00 14.87
C ASP A 57 -9.70 15.53 14.85
N PRO A 58 -9.26 14.70 15.82
CA PRO A 58 -9.55 13.27 15.83
C PRO A 58 -11.05 12.95 15.90
N VAL A 59 -11.92 13.88 16.34
CA VAL A 59 -13.38 13.69 16.33
C VAL A 59 -13.94 13.40 14.93
N HIS A 60 -13.21 13.80 13.88
CA HIS A 60 -13.58 13.61 12.47
C HIS A 60 -12.91 12.40 11.81
N LEU A 61 -11.79 11.91 12.33
CA LEU A 61 -10.92 10.98 11.61
C LEU A 61 -10.68 9.66 12.36
N ASP A 62 -10.89 9.63 13.67
CA ASP A 62 -10.67 8.45 14.50
C ASP A 62 -11.98 7.96 15.12
N ALA A 63 -12.44 6.80 14.65
CA ALA A 63 -13.66 6.17 15.15
C ALA A 63 -13.57 5.76 16.63
N LYS A 64 -12.39 5.39 17.13
CA LYS A 64 -12.19 5.03 18.54
C LYS A 64 -12.27 6.27 19.42
N PHE A 65 -11.58 7.35 19.03
CA PHE A 65 -11.66 8.62 19.74
C PHE A 65 -13.09 9.20 19.71
N ALA A 66 -13.75 9.12 18.55
CA ALA A 66 -15.10 9.62 18.39
C ALA A 66 -16.14 8.85 19.23
N ALA A 67 -15.91 7.55 19.48
CA ALA A 67 -16.77 6.72 20.34
C ALA A 67 -16.80 7.22 21.79
N ASP A 68 -15.67 7.71 22.30
CA ASP A 68 -15.54 8.28 23.65
C ASP A 68 -15.91 9.77 23.71
N SER A 69 -16.15 10.40 22.56
CA SER A 69 -16.58 11.80 22.48
C SER A 69 -18.08 11.95 22.78
N ARG A 70 -18.51 13.19 23.06
CA ARG A 70 -19.93 13.54 23.22
C ARG A 70 -20.81 13.17 22.02
N PHE A 71 -20.21 12.91 20.87
CA PHE A 71 -20.93 12.56 19.64
C PHE A 71 -21.03 11.04 19.42
N GLN A 72 -20.19 10.24 20.09
CA GLN A 72 -20.15 8.77 20.04
C GLN A 72 -19.95 8.14 18.64
N LYS A 73 -19.75 8.95 17.60
CA LYS A 73 -19.52 8.55 16.22
C LYS A 73 -18.76 9.64 15.49
N VAL A 74 -18.10 9.27 14.39
CA VAL A 74 -17.46 10.21 13.47
C VAL A 74 -18.52 11.15 12.88
N ILE A 75 -18.25 12.45 12.95
CA ILE A 75 -19.09 13.49 12.37
C ILE A 75 -18.30 14.27 11.31
N GLY A 76 -18.97 14.80 10.29
CA GLY A 76 -18.35 15.68 9.31
C GLY A 76 -17.98 17.04 9.91
N HIS A 77 -17.00 17.70 9.29
CA HIS A 77 -16.66 19.08 9.61
C HIS A 77 -17.87 19.99 9.34
N GLY A 78 -18.27 20.83 10.29
CA GLY A 78 -19.43 21.72 10.09
C GLY A 78 -19.32 22.57 8.82
N MET A 79 -18.12 23.08 8.53
CA MET A 79 -17.84 23.87 7.32
C MET A 79 -17.96 23.09 6.00
N TRP A 80 -18.02 21.75 6.02
CA TRP A 80 -18.39 20.97 4.84
C TRP A 80 -19.81 21.34 4.36
N SER A 81 -20.75 21.56 5.29
CA SER A 81 -22.09 22.06 4.95
C SER A 81 -22.04 23.49 4.40
N GLY A 82 -21.11 24.31 4.88
CA GLY A 82 -20.85 25.65 4.33
C GLY A 82 -20.32 25.60 2.90
N ALA A 83 -19.48 24.62 2.56
CA ALA A 83 -19.00 24.42 1.20
C ALA A 83 -20.12 24.05 0.23
N LEU A 84 -21.19 23.38 0.69
CA LEU A 84 -22.38 23.14 -0.13
C LEU A 84 -23.11 24.44 -0.48
N ILE A 85 -23.25 25.37 0.48
CA ILE A 85 -23.81 26.71 0.23
C ILE A 85 -23.00 27.43 -0.85
N SER A 86 -21.66 27.37 -0.75
CA SER A 86 -20.77 27.90 -1.79
C SER A 86 -20.97 27.22 -3.15
N GLY A 87 -21.24 25.92 -3.17
CA GLY A 87 -21.61 25.19 -4.36
C GLY A 87 -22.87 25.75 -5.01
N VAL A 88 -23.93 26.01 -4.23
CA VAL A 88 -25.18 26.60 -4.74
C VAL A 88 -24.93 28.00 -5.32
N LEU A 89 -24.26 28.87 -4.57
CA LEU A 89 -24.02 30.26 -4.97
C LEU A 89 -23.14 30.36 -6.22
N GLY A 90 -22.11 29.51 -6.32
CA GLY A 90 -21.17 29.51 -7.44
C GLY A 90 -21.68 28.81 -8.71
N THR A 91 -22.68 27.92 -8.60
CA THR A 91 -23.10 27.08 -9.75
C THR A 91 -24.58 27.17 -10.12
N ARG A 92 -25.46 27.61 -9.21
CA ARG A 92 -26.92 27.64 -9.43
C ARG A 92 -27.50 29.05 -9.35
N LEU A 93 -27.32 29.74 -8.23
CA LEU A 93 -27.95 31.05 -7.98
C LEU A 93 -27.07 31.89 -7.04
N PRO A 94 -26.45 33.00 -7.50
CA PRO A 94 -26.50 33.53 -8.87
C PRO A 94 -25.81 32.64 -9.92
N GLY A 95 -24.84 31.80 -9.52
CA GLY A 95 -24.10 30.93 -10.43
C GLY A 95 -22.80 31.54 -10.93
N ALA A 96 -22.37 31.16 -12.14
CA ALA A 96 -21.06 31.55 -12.68
C ALA A 96 -20.81 33.07 -12.67
N GLY A 97 -19.65 33.49 -12.17
CA GLY A 97 -19.27 34.90 -12.03
C GLY A 97 -19.69 35.56 -10.71
N THR A 98 -20.31 34.82 -9.79
CA THR A 98 -20.58 35.27 -8.42
C THR A 98 -19.28 35.52 -7.67
N VAL A 99 -19.18 36.66 -6.96
CA VAL A 99 -18.09 36.95 -6.02
C VAL A 99 -18.61 36.84 -4.60
N TYR A 100 -17.99 35.97 -3.80
CA TYR A 100 -18.39 35.76 -2.40
C TYR A 100 -17.84 36.87 -1.52
N ALA A 101 -18.72 37.66 -0.89
CA ALA A 101 -18.33 38.83 -0.10
C ALA A 101 -18.36 38.56 1.42
N GLY A 102 -19.34 37.81 1.90
CA GLY A 102 -19.47 37.53 3.34
C GLY A 102 -20.35 36.32 3.63
N GLN A 103 -20.11 35.69 4.78
CA GLN A 103 -20.87 34.53 5.24
C GLN A 103 -20.98 34.53 6.77
N ASP A 104 -22.20 34.42 7.29
CA ASP A 104 -22.48 34.08 8.68
C ASP A 104 -23.17 32.71 8.73
N LEU A 105 -22.73 31.83 9.62
CA LEU A 105 -23.33 30.51 9.83
C LEU A 105 -23.50 30.21 11.32
N ARG A 106 -24.56 29.48 11.64
CA ARG A 106 -24.83 28.89 12.96
C ARG A 106 -25.05 27.39 12.76
N PHE A 107 -24.14 26.59 13.31
CA PHE A 107 -24.23 25.12 13.29
C PHE A 107 -25.15 24.66 14.43
N ARG A 108 -26.31 24.12 14.08
CA ARG A 108 -27.37 23.73 15.01
C ARG A 108 -27.27 22.26 15.39
N ARG A 109 -26.83 21.40 14.47
CA ARG A 109 -26.68 19.95 14.65
C ARG A 109 -25.41 19.44 13.97
N PRO A 110 -24.81 18.35 14.49
CA PRO A 110 -23.73 17.66 13.78
C PRO A 110 -24.27 16.93 12.54
N VAL A 111 -23.41 16.73 11.55
CA VAL A 111 -23.68 15.88 10.37
C VAL A 111 -22.94 14.57 10.54
N GLY A 112 -23.64 13.45 10.50
CA GLY A 112 -23.06 12.12 10.54
C GLY A 112 -22.71 11.56 9.16
N LEU A 113 -21.82 10.57 9.13
CA LEU A 113 -21.56 9.80 7.91
C LEU A 113 -22.85 9.16 7.40
N GLY A 114 -23.11 9.30 6.09
CA GLY A 114 -24.32 8.81 5.43
C GLY A 114 -25.49 9.80 5.42
N ASP A 115 -25.44 10.89 6.19
CA ASP A 115 -26.48 11.93 6.15
C ASP A 115 -26.50 12.62 4.78
N VAL A 116 -27.70 12.90 4.27
CA VAL A 116 -27.90 13.68 3.05
C VAL A 116 -28.25 15.10 3.43
N ILE A 117 -27.33 16.03 3.17
CA ILE A 117 -27.52 17.43 3.47
C ILE A 117 -28.00 18.17 2.23
N THR A 118 -29.17 18.81 2.36
CA THR A 118 -29.72 19.71 1.35
C THR A 118 -29.42 21.15 1.75
N ALA A 119 -28.53 21.81 1.00
CA ALA A 119 -28.23 23.23 1.18
C ALA A 119 -29.11 24.06 0.25
N THR A 120 -29.84 25.01 0.81
CA THR A 120 -30.75 25.91 0.10
C THR A 120 -30.36 27.36 0.39
N VAL A 121 -30.32 28.18 -0.66
CA VAL A 121 -30.18 29.63 -0.55
C VAL A 121 -31.44 30.30 -1.07
N THR A 122 -31.94 31.32 -0.37
CA THR A 122 -33.12 32.11 -0.77
C THR A 122 -32.78 33.59 -0.77
N VAL A 123 -33.10 34.29 -1.86
CA VAL A 123 -32.83 35.73 -1.99
C VAL A 123 -33.63 36.49 -0.95
N ARG A 124 -32.94 37.11 0.01
CA ARG A 124 -33.53 37.96 1.04
C ARG A 124 -33.70 39.39 0.56
N GLU A 125 -32.64 39.99 0.02
CA GLU A 125 -32.64 41.37 -0.46
C GLU A 125 -31.60 41.62 -1.55
N LYS A 126 -31.78 42.71 -2.31
CA LYS A 126 -30.88 43.20 -3.35
C LYS A 126 -30.47 44.63 -3.04
N ARG A 127 -29.18 44.92 -3.08
CA ARG A 127 -28.58 46.25 -2.90
C ARG A 127 -28.07 46.74 -4.26
N THR A 128 -28.78 47.68 -4.86
CA THR A 128 -28.59 48.10 -6.26
C THR A 128 -27.37 49.00 -6.48
N ASP A 129 -26.90 49.68 -5.44
CA ASP A 129 -25.71 50.52 -5.45
C ASP A 129 -24.41 49.73 -5.61
N THR A 130 -24.41 48.48 -5.14
CA THR A 130 -23.23 47.61 -5.05
C THR A 130 -23.39 46.29 -5.80
N ASN A 131 -24.56 46.04 -6.41
CA ASN A 131 -24.96 44.75 -6.99
C ASN A 131 -24.85 43.57 -6.01
N ILE A 132 -24.95 43.86 -4.71
CA ILE A 132 -24.91 42.84 -3.66
C ILE A 132 -26.30 42.19 -3.54
N VAL A 133 -26.32 40.88 -3.45
CA VAL A 133 -27.50 40.09 -3.12
C VAL A 133 -27.24 39.36 -1.81
N VAL A 134 -28.17 39.52 -0.87
CA VAL A 134 -28.11 38.83 0.42
C VAL A 134 -29.04 37.63 0.36
N PHE A 135 -28.52 36.47 0.76
CA PHE A 135 -29.25 35.22 0.79
C PHE A 135 -29.45 34.74 2.22
N ASP A 136 -30.65 34.25 2.52
CA ASP A 136 -30.87 33.33 3.64
C ASP A 136 -30.34 31.95 3.27
N CYS A 137 -29.52 31.36 4.16
CA CYS A 137 -28.92 30.05 3.96
C CYS A 137 -29.50 29.04 4.96
N LEU A 138 -29.94 27.90 4.45
CA LEU A 138 -30.51 26.81 5.23
C LEU A 138 -29.95 25.47 4.77
N CYS A 139 -29.41 24.68 5.69
CA CYS A 139 -29.06 23.28 5.44
C CYS A 139 -29.93 22.36 6.30
N THR A 140 -30.56 21.37 5.68
CA THR A 140 -31.37 20.33 6.36
C THR A 140 -30.85 18.94 6.05
N ASN A 141 -31.04 17.99 6.98
CA ASN A 141 -30.78 16.57 6.73
C ASN A 141 -31.96 15.88 6.02
N GLN A 142 -31.84 14.58 5.76
CA GLN A 142 -32.88 13.74 5.14
C GLN A 142 -34.21 13.73 5.91
N ASP A 143 -34.17 13.97 7.22
CA ASP A 143 -35.33 13.96 8.10
C ASP A 143 -35.99 15.36 8.20
N GLY A 144 -35.48 16.35 7.45
CA GLY A 144 -35.96 17.72 7.47
C GLY A 144 -35.48 18.54 8.66
N GLU A 145 -34.56 18.01 9.48
CA GLU A 145 -34.02 18.73 10.63
C GLU A 145 -33.01 19.79 10.20
N VAL A 146 -33.05 20.94 10.88
CA VAL A 146 -32.14 22.05 10.60
C VAL A 146 -30.74 21.77 11.15
N VAL A 147 -29.76 21.71 10.25
CA VAL A 147 -28.34 21.49 10.55
C VAL A 147 -27.59 22.81 10.60
N VAL A 148 -27.79 23.68 9.62
CA VAL A 148 -27.12 24.99 9.54
C VAL A 148 -28.14 26.07 9.16
N THR A 149 -28.02 27.22 9.80
CA THR A 149 -28.75 28.46 9.43
C THR A 149 -27.75 29.59 9.27
N GLY A 150 -28.01 30.55 8.38
CA GLY A 150 -27.14 31.72 8.26
C GLY A 150 -27.53 32.63 7.12
N THR A 151 -26.60 33.52 6.75
CA THR A 151 -26.76 34.44 5.63
C THR A 151 -25.48 34.55 4.81
N ALA A 152 -25.60 34.64 3.50
CA ALA A 152 -24.49 34.89 2.58
C ALA A 152 -24.68 36.23 1.85
N GLU A 153 -23.60 36.99 1.70
CA GLU A 153 -23.56 38.18 0.85
C GLU A 153 -22.67 37.88 -0.36
N VAL A 154 -23.20 38.13 -1.56
CA VAL A 154 -22.45 37.94 -2.80
C VAL A 154 -22.66 39.12 -3.74
N VAL A 155 -21.66 39.45 -4.54
CA VAL A 155 -21.82 40.32 -5.70
C VAL A 155 -22.31 39.46 -6.86
N ALA A 156 -23.53 39.72 -7.33
CA ALA A 156 -24.11 38.95 -8.42
C ALA A 156 -23.55 39.40 -9.79
N PRO A 157 -23.41 38.49 -10.76
CA PRO A 157 -22.92 38.82 -12.08
C PRO A 157 -23.92 39.72 -12.82
N THR A 158 -23.44 40.73 -13.55
CA THR A 158 -24.30 41.59 -14.38
C THR A 158 -24.36 41.15 -15.84
N ARG A 159 -23.53 40.17 -16.22
CA ARG A 159 -23.47 39.62 -17.58
C ARG A 159 -23.86 38.16 -17.57
N LYS A 160 -24.68 37.78 -18.55
CA LYS A 160 -25.07 36.39 -18.76
C LYS A 160 -23.86 35.56 -19.19
N VAL A 161 -23.63 34.45 -18.52
CA VAL A 161 -22.58 33.49 -18.83
C VAL A 161 -23.19 32.11 -18.93
N ARG A 162 -22.99 31.45 -20.07
CA ARG A 162 -23.35 30.05 -20.30
C ARG A 162 -22.13 29.31 -20.84
N ARG A 163 -21.68 28.28 -20.12
CA ARG A 163 -20.49 27.49 -20.46
C ARG A 163 -20.76 26.00 -20.24
N ALA A 164 -20.09 25.15 -20.99
CA ALA A 164 -20.06 23.73 -20.68
C ALA A 164 -19.47 23.52 -19.28
N ALA A 165 -20.05 22.62 -18.49
CA ALA A 165 -19.45 22.24 -17.21
C ALA A 165 -18.09 21.57 -17.48
N HIS A 166 -17.03 22.08 -16.86
CA HIS A 166 -15.74 21.40 -16.89
C HIS A 166 -15.82 20.17 -15.98
N ALA A 167 -15.41 19.00 -16.51
CA ALA A 167 -15.23 17.82 -15.68
C ALA A 167 -14.16 18.11 -14.62
N LEU A 168 -14.50 17.89 -13.36
CA LEU A 168 -13.52 17.96 -12.27
C LEU A 168 -12.51 16.82 -12.43
N PRO A 169 -11.25 17.01 -11.98
CA PRO A 169 -10.29 15.92 -11.98
C PRO A 169 -10.79 14.78 -11.09
N GLN A 170 -10.48 13.54 -11.50
CA GLN A 170 -10.60 12.40 -10.61
C GLN A 170 -9.54 12.54 -9.50
N ILE A 171 -9.97 12.41 -8.25
CA ILE A 171 -9.07 12.44 -7.10
C ILE A 171 -8.90 11.02 -6.60
N GLN A 172 -7.65 10.58 -6.52
CA GLN A 172 -7.28 9.32 -5.91
C GLN A 172 -6.64 9.58 -4.56
N MET A 173 -7.21 9.01 -3.49
CA MET A 173 -6.60 9.06 -2.17
C MET A 173 -5.69 7.85 -1.99
N ILE A 174 -4.42 8.12 -1.68
CA ILE A 174 -3.44 7.09 -1.38
C ILE A 174 -3.42 6.87 0.12
N ARG A 175 -3.85 5.68 0.53
CA ARG A 175 -3.78 5.22 1.93
C ARG A 175 -2.72 4.12 2.05
N HIS A 176 -2.07 4.06 3.20
CA HIS A 176 -1.01 3.08 3.51
C HIS A 176 -1.45 2.04 4.56
N ASP A 177 -2.76 1.89 4.75
CA ASP A 177 -3.45 0.99 5.66
C ASP A 177 -3.04 -0.49 5.52
N LYS A 178 -2.71 -0.95 4.31
CA LYS A 178 -2.21 -2.32 4.11
C LYS A 178 -0.77 -2.53 4.60
N HIS A 179 0.06 -1.48 4.60
CA HIS A 179 1.38 -1.54 5.25
C HIS A 179 1.20 -1.72 6.75
N ASP A 180 0.30 -0.95 7.37
CA ASP A 180 0.00 -1.08 8.79
C ASP A 180 -0.60 -2.45 9.12
N ALA A 181 -1.46 -2.99 8.26
CA ALA A 181 -2.03 -4.32 8.42
C ALA A 181 -0.96 -5.43 8.39
N LEU A 182 0.11 -5.28 7.59
CA LEU A 182 1.25 -6.19 7.60
C LEU A 182 2.01 -6.13 8.94
N LEU A 183 2.26 -4.91 9.46
CA LEU A 183 2.94 -4.74 10.75
C LEU A 183 2.13 -5.37 11.90
N ARG A 184 0.81 -5.16 11.93
CA ARG A 184 -0.06 -5.74 12.96
C ARG A 184 -0.06 -7.28 12.97
N LYS A 185 0.22 -7.93 11.84
CA LYS A 185 0.39 -9.40 11.82
C LYS A 185 1.61 -9.88 12.61
N CYS A 186 2.55 -8.98 12.91
CA CYS A 186 3.72 -9.27 13.71
C CYS A 186 3.50 -9.03 15.21
N ASP A 187 2.34 -8.47 15.60
CA ASP A 187 2.03 -8.19 17.01
C ASP A 187 2.07 -9.49 17.83
N GLY A 188 2.88 -9.50 18.89
CA GLY A 188 3.06 -10.66 19.77
C GLY A 188 4.04 -11.72 19.28
N LEU A 189 4.68 -11.53 18.11
CA LEU A 189 5.80 -12.38 17.69
C LEU A 189 7.07 -12.02 18.46
N GLU A 190 7.89 -13.03 18.77
CA GLU A 190 9.23 -12.78 19.29
C GLU A 190 10.12 -12.18 18.17
N PRO A 191 10.86 -11.08 18.44
CA PRO A 191 11.76 -10.46 17.47
C PRO A 191 12.72 -11.48 16.85
N VAL A 192 12.99 -11.33 15.55
CA VAL A 192 13.88 -12.26 14.83
C VAL A 192 15.33 -11.87 15.01
N ALA A 193 16.15 -12.78 15.53
CA ALA A 193 17.61 -12.61 15.56
C ALA A 193 18.14 -12.39 14.13
N THR A 194 18.57 -11.18 13.81
CA THR A 194 18.85 -10.77 12.43
C THR A 194 20.29 -10.31 12.27
N ALA A 195 21.08 -11.02 11.47
CA ALA A 195 22.44 -10.64 11.14
C ALA A 195 22.44 -9.50 10.10
N VAL A 196 22.69 -8.27 10.54
CA VAL A 196 22.74 -7.08 9.68
C VAL A 196 24.16 -6.91 9.14
N ALA A 197 24.36 -7.28 7.88
CA ALA A 197 25.65 -7.24 7.21
C ALA A 197 25.99 -5.82 6.76
N HIS A 198 27.06 -5.25 7.29
CA HIS A 198 27.67 -3.97 6.91
C HIS A 198 26.70 -2.76 6.94
N PRO A 199 26.04 -2.42 8.07
CA PRO A 199 25.16 -1.25 8.18
C PRO A 199 25.98 0.04 8.35
N CYS A 200 26.77 0.40 7.33
CA CYS A 200 27.73 1.50 7.38
C CYS A 200 27.27 2.76 6.63
N ASP A 201 25.96 2.92 6.42
CA ASP A 201 25.29 4.15 5.97
C ASP A 201 24.05 4.43 6.84
N GLU A 202 23.61 5.70 6.88
CA GLU A 202 22.50 6.15 7.71
C GLU A 202 21.24 5.30 7.50
N SER A 203 20.85 5.12 6.24
CA SER A 203 19.61 4.43 5.87
C SER A 203 19.55 2.98 6.37
N SER A 204 20.68 2.28 6.33
CA SER A 204 20.77 0.87 6.70
C SER A 204 20.85 0.69 8.21
N LEU A 205 21.60 1.55 8.91
CA LEU A 205 21.67 1.50 10.36
C LEU A 205 20.35 1.94 11.00
N LYS A 206 19.81 3.09 10.58
CA LYS A 206 18.53 3.60 11.08
C LYS A 206 17.40 2.60 10.84
N GLY A 207 17.30 2.02 9.64
CA GLY A 207 16.29 1.01 9.33
C GLY A 207 16.37 -0.25 10.21
N ALA A 208 17.58 -0.70 10.58
CA ALA A 208 17.74 -1.82 11.50
C ALA A 208 17.34 -1.46 12.94
N VAL A 209 17.67 -0.25 13.39
CA VAL A 209 17.31 0.25 14.73
C VAL A 209 15.80 0.44 14.86
N GLU A 210 15.16 1.08 13.88
CA GLU A 210 13.71 1.29 13.88
C GLU A 210 12.94 -0.04 13.78
N ALA A 211 13.43 -1.02 13.01
CA ALA A 211 12.85 -2.36 12.97
C ALA A 211 12.95 -3.07 14.33
N ALA A 212 14.04 -2.84 15.08
CA ALA A 212 14.21 -3.38 16.41
C ALA A 212 13.31 -2.68 17.44
N GLU A 213 13.17 -1.36 17.35
CA GLU A 213 12.24 -0.57 18.18
C GLU A 213 10.77 -0.95 17.93
N ALA A 214 10.43 -1.33 16.70
CA ALA A 214 9.13 -1.89 16.35
C ALA A 214 8.95 -3.36 16.78
N GLY A 215 9.94 -3.98 17.42
CA GLY A 215 9.88 -5.37 17.89
C GLY A 215 9.93 -6.43 16.79
N LEU A 216 10.32 -6.06 15.55
CA LEU A 216 10.35 -6.99 14.42
C LEU A 216 11.62 -7.85 14.43
N ILE A 217 12.75 -7.26 14.80
CA ILE A 217 14.07 -7.91 14.77
C ILE A 217 14.87 -7.66 16.06
N ASP A 218 15.76 -8.60 16.38
CA ASP A 218 16.86 -8.40 17.32
C ASP A 218 18.18 -8.34 16.51
N PRO A 219 18.71 -7.14 16.22
CA PRO A 219 19.77 -6.99 15.24
C PRO A 219 21.15 -7.33 15.82
N ILE A 220 21.90 -8.14 15.08
CA ILE A 220 23.34 -8.34 15.26
C ILE A 220 24.04 -7.48 14.19
N LEU A 221 24.66 -6.38 14.60
CA LEU A 221 25.31 -5.42 13.72
C LEU A 221 26.73 -5.87 13.38
N ILE A 222 27.02 -6.11 12.09
CA ILE A 222 28.28 -6.72 11.66
C ILE A 222 29.00 -5.78 10.70
N GLY A 223 30.18 -5.29 11.07
CA GLY A 223 30.96 -4.36 10.25
C GLY A 223 32.03 -3.64 11.05
N PRO A 224 32.73 -2.66 10.45
CA PRO A 224 33.75 -1.90 11.17
C PRO A 224 33.15 -1.17 12.37
N ALA A 225 33.49 -1.61 13.58
CA ALA A 225 32.85 -1.18 14.81
C ALA A 225 32.92 0.33 15.02
N ALA A 226 34.10 0.91 14.77
CA ALA A 226 34.33 2.35 14.87
C ALA A 226 33.40 3.14 13.93
N LYS A 227 33.19 2.65 12.70
CA LYS A 227 32.33 3.31 11.70
C LYS A 227 30.86 3.24 12.10
N ILE A 228 30.38 2.08 12.55
CA ILE A 228 28.98 1.91 13.00
C ILE A 228 28.69 2.79 14.21
N ARG A 229 29.59 2.84 15.20
CA ARG A 229 29.44 3.68 16.40
C ARG A 229 29.46 5.17 16.07
N ALA A 230 30.39 5.60 15.21
CA ALA A 230 30.46 7.00 14.77
C ALA A 230 29.18 7.43 14.03
N LEU A 231 28.66 6.57 13.17
CA LEU A 231 27.40 6.81 12.45
C LEU A 231 26.21 6.87 13.41
N ALA A 232 26.11 5.94 14.36
CA ALA A 232 25.06 5.96 15.37
C ALA A 232 25.07 7.27 16.18
N ALA A 233 26.24 7.71 16.64
CA ALA A 233 26.40 8.97 17.37
C ALA A 233 26.02 10.20 16.53
N ALA A 234 26.41 10.23 15.25
CA ALA A 234 26.11 11.35 14.35
C ALA A 234 24.60 11.54 14.11
N HIS A 235 23.81 10.45 14.16
CA HIS A 235 22.37 10.46 13.91
C HIS A 235 21.52 10.23 15.18
N GLY A 236 22.13 10.24 16.37
CA GLY A 236 21.41 10.06 17.64
C GLY A 236 20.74 8.70 17.81
N LEU A 237 21.29 7.64 17.21
CA LEU A 237 20.76 6.28 17.31
C LEU A 237 21.37 5.55 18.50
N ASP A 238 20.56 5.02 19.42
CA ASP A 238 21.05 4.15 20.49
C ASP A 238 21.22 2.71 19.98
N ILE A 239 22.48 2.28 19.93
CA ILE A 239 22.86 0.92 19.54
C ILE A 239 23.52 0.12 20.66
N ALA A 240 23.55 0.65 21.89
CA ALA A 240 24.29 0.03 23.00
C ALA A 240 23.74 -1.35 23.38
N ARG A 241 22.43 -1.57 23.18
CA ARG A 241 21.74 -2.84 23.46
C ARG A 241 21.94 -3.93 22.40
N TYR A 242 22.45 -3.58 21.21
CA TYR A 242 22.57 -4.53 20.11
C TYR A 242 23.95 -5.18 20.08
N ARG A 243 24.00 -6.48 19.77
CA ARG A 243 25.26 -7.21 19.59
C ARG A 243 26.01 -6.62 18.40
N LEU A 244 27.30 -6.33 18.59
CA LEU A 244 28.17 -5.78 17.56
C LEU A 244 29.34 -6.72 17.28
N VAL A 245 29.51 -7.12 16.02
CA VAL A 245 30.60 -7.99 15.55
C VAL A 245 31.55 -7.15 14.69
N ASP A 246 32.75 -6.88 15.22
CA ASP A 246 33.76 -6.07 14.54
C ASP A 246 34.46 -6.87 13.43
N VAL A 247 34.42 -6.34 12.21
CA VAL A 247 35.09 -6.90 11.05
C VAL A 247 35.57 -5.76 10.14
N GLU A 248 36.65 -6.01 9.40
CA GLU A 248 37.40 -4.98 8.67
C GLU A 248 36.67 -4.38 7.46
N HIS A 249 35.88 -5.16 6.71
CA HIS A 249 35.26 -4.72 5.46
C HIS A 249 33.95 -5.45 5.14
N SER A 250 33.31 -5.05 4.05
CA SER A 250 31.98 -5.54 3.63
C SER A 250 31.94 -7.05 3.35
N HIS A 251 32.92 -7.61 2.63
CA HIS A 251 32.98 -9.06 2.40
C HIS A 251 33.12 -9.86 3.71
N ALA A 252 33.94 -9.40 4.67
CA ALA A 252 34.07 -10.03 5.98
C ALA A 252 32.75 -9.98 6.76
N ALA A 253 32.00 -8.87 6.66
CA ALA A 253 30.69 -8.76 7.26
C ALA A 253 29.66 -9.71 6.63
N ALA A 254 29.65 -9.87 5.31
CA ALA A 254 28.80 -10.83 4.63
C ALA A 254 29.11 -12.27 5.06
N ALA A 255 30.39 -12.65 5.11
CA ALA A 255 30.82 -13.98 5.54
C ALA A 255 30.45 -14.27 7.00
N ALA A 256 30.65 -13.31 7.90
CA ALA A 256 30.28 -13.42 9.31
C ALA A 256 28.75 -13.52 9.49
N ALA A 257 27.96 -12.72 8.76
CA ALA A 257 26.50 -12.80 8.79
C ALA A 257 25.98 -14.18 8.37
N VAL A 258 26.53 -14.72 7.27
CA VAL A 258 26.21 -16.06 6.79
C VAL A 258 26.66 -17.14 7.78
N ALA A 259 27.81 -16.97 8.44
CA ALA A 259 28.27 -17.91 9.46
C ALA A 259 27.32 -17.97 10.67
N LEU A 260 26.89 -16.82 11.20
CA LEU A 260 25.91 -16.74 12.29
C LEU A 260 24.56 -17.36 11.92
N ALA A 261 24.10 -17.12 10.69
CA ALA A 261 22.88 -17.75 10.18
C ALA A 261 23.02 -19.28 10.06
N ARG A 262 24.21 -19.77 9.70
CA ARG A 262 24.49 -21.21 9.58
C ARG A 262 24.57 -21.89 10.95
N THR A 263 25.08 -21.22 11.97
CA THR A 263 25.14 -21.74 13.35
C THR A 263 23.81 -21.64 14.10
N GLY A 264 22.81 -20.96 13.52
CA GLY A 264 21.50 -20.75 14.14
C GLY A 264 21.48 -19.58 15.13
N GLU A 265 22.57 -18.82 15.26
CA GLU A 265 22.61 -17.58 16.05
C GLU A 265 21.82 -16.44 15.39
N ALA A 266 21.59 -16.52 14.08
CA ALA A 266 20.71 -15.61 13.35
C ALA A 266 19.64 -16.41 12.58
N GLU A 267 18.39 -15.99 12.72
CA GLU A 267 17.22 -16.54 12.02
C GLU A 267 16.91 -15.80 10.71
N ALA A 268 17.56 -14.65 10.47
CA ALA A 268 17.50 -13.91 9.22
C ALA A 268 18.84 -13.20 8.94
N VAL A 269 19.09 -12.87 7.67
CA VAL A 269 20.21 -12.01 7.26
C VAL A 269 19.65 -10.75 6.62
N MET A 270 20.16 -9.58 7.00
CA MET A 270 19.76 -8.30 6.43
C MET A 270 20.93 -7.62 5.73
N LYS A 271 20.69 -7.17 4.51
CA LYS A 271 21.67 -6.43 3.72
C LYS A 271 21.75 -4.97 4.18
N GLY A 272 22.95 -4.52 4.56
CA GLY A 272 23.24 -3.12 4.85
C GLY A 272 23.68 -2.32 3.62
N SER A 273 24.79 -1.60 3.74
CA SER A 273 25.30 -0.66 2.73
C SER A 273 26.21 -1.30 1.67
N LEU A 274 26.52 -2.61 1.78
CA LEU A 274 27.29 -3.37 0.79
C LEU A 274 26.51 -3.60 -0.54
N HIS A 275 27.18 -4.06 -1.60
CA HIS A 275 26.47 -4.45 -2.84
C HIS A 275 25.71 -5.77 -2.65
N THR A 276 24.61 -5.96 -3.40
CA THR A 276 23.81 -7.20 -3.33
C THR A 276 24.67 -8.41 -3.69
N ASP A 277 25.51 -8.29 -4.72
CA ASP A 277 26.39 -9.38 -5.16
C ASP A 277 27.39 -9.81 -4.08
N GLU A 278 27.90 -8.88 -3.26
CA GLU A 278 28.83 -9.19 -2.17
C GLU A 278 28.16 -10.09 -1.12
N LEU A 279 26.92 -9.76 -0.74
CA LEU A 279 26.16 -10.58 0.21
C LEU A 279 25.74 -11.91 -0.41
N MET A 280 25.17 -11.84 -1.62
CA MET A 280 24.62 -13.02 -2.27
C MET A 280 25.70 -14.03 -2.66
N ALA A 281 26.91 -13.57 -3.02
CA ALA A 281 28.06 -14.45 -3.26
C ALA A 281 28.35 -15.36 -2.04
N GLU A 282 28.31 -14.82 -0.82
CA GLU A 282 28.47 -15.60 0.40
C GLU A 282 27.27 -16.53 0.67
N VAL A 283 26.04 -16.02 0.50
CA VAL A 283 24.81 -16.79 0.69
C VAL A 283 24.75 -18.02 -0.23
N VAL A 284 25.22 -17.90 -1.47
CA VAL A 284 25.18 -18.99 -2.47
C VAL A 284 26.42 -19.89 -2.49
N ARG A 285 27.38 -19.72 -1.56
CA ARG A 285 28.51 -20.66 -1.46
C ARG A 285 28.02 -22.07 -1.16
N LYS A 286 28.63 -23.06 -1.81
CA LYS A 286 28.23 -24.48 -1.71
C LYS A 286 28.50 -25.07 -0.32
N GLU A 287 29.68 -24.78 0.24
CA GLU A 287 30.14 -25.40 1.48
C GLU A 287 29.85 -24.53 2.70
N THR A 288 30.03 -23.22 2.57
CA THR A 288 29.94 -22.27 3.69
C THR A 288 28.68 -21.39 3.65
N GLY A 289 27.89 -21.48 2.59
CA GLY A 289 26.71 -20.64 2.39
C GLY A 289 25.44 -21.19 3.03
N LEU A 290 24.30 -20.69 2.56
CA LEU A 290 22.95 -20.98 3.07
C LEU A 290 22.09 -21.73 2.06
N ARG A 291 22.71 -22.38 1.07
CA ARG A 291 22.01 -23.12 0.03
C ARG A 291 21.20 -24.28 0.59
N THR A 292 20.07 -24.52 -0.06
CA THR A 292 19.23 -25.72 0.12
C THR A 292 19.11 -26.44 -1.23
N SER A 293 18.27 -27.47 -1.30
CA SER A 293 17.88 -28.09 -2.57
C SER A 293 16.99 -27.18 -3.44
N ARG A 294 16.35 -26.16 -2.85
CA ARG A 294 15.55 -25.18 -3.60
C ARG A 294 16.42 -24.09 -4.21
N ARG A 295 16.02 -23.64 -5.42
CA ARG A 295 16.59 -22.44 -6.03
C ARG A 295 16.30 -21.24 -5.13
N ILE A 296 17.32 -20.43 -4.87
CA ILE A 296 17.17 -19.17 -4.16
C ILE A 296 16.51 -18.16 -5.10
N SER A 297 15.49 -17.46 -4.62
CA SER A 297 14.74 -16.48 -5.41
C SER A 297 14.27 -15.29 -4.58
N HIS A 298 14.04 -14.18 -5.25
CA HIS A 298 13.51 -12.96 -4.62
C HIS A 298 12.02 -12.79 -4.87
N VAL A 299 11.31 -12.24 -3.87
CA VAL A 299 9.92 -11.81 -3.99
C VAL A 299 9.79 -10.36 -3.52
N PHE A 300 9.24 -9.50 -4.39
CA PHE A 300 8.69 -8.23 -3.95
C PHE A 300 7.25 -8.44 -3.46
N VAL A 301 6.94 -7.98 -2.25
CA VAL A 301 5.56 -7.84 -1.77
C VAL A 301 5.16 -6.39 -1.98
N MET A 302 4.30 -6.15 -2.96
CA MET A 302 3.91 -4.82 -3.41
C MET A 302 2.50 -4.48 -2.94
N ASN A 303 2.38 -3.38 -2.22
CA ASN A 303 1.09 -2.78 -1.91
C ASN A 303 0.81 -1.64 -2.88
N VAL A 304 0.07 -1.93 -3.95
CA VAL A 304 -0.31 -0.93 -4.96
C VAL A 304 -1.63 -0.27 -4.55
N PRO A 305 -1.72 1.08 -4.46
CA PRO A 305 -2.93 1.78 -4.04
C PRO A 305 -4.18 1.43 -4.86
N THR A 306 -4.03 1.24 -6.17
CA THR A 306 -5.12 0.90 -7.10
C THR A 306 -5.47 -0.58 -7.16
N TYR A 307 -4.75 -1.45 -6.44
CA TYR A 307 -4.98 -2.90 -6.48
C TYR A 307 -5.52 -3.38 -5.13
N PRO A 308 -6.59 -4.18 -5.05
CA PRO A 308 -7.28 -4.45 -3.79
C PRO A 308 -6.47 -5.28 -2.78
N ARG A 309 -5.40 -5.96 -3.22
CA ARG A 309 -4.59 -6.86 -2.38
C ARG A 309 -3.10 -6.64 -2.59
N ALA A 310 -2.27 -7.25 -1.74
CA ALA A 310 -0.83 -7.28 -1.95
C ALA A 310 -0.49 -8.15 -3.18
N LEU A 311 0.41 -7.65 -4.02
CA LEU A 311 0.86 -8.30 -5.24
C LEU A 311 2.29 -8.81 -5.05
N LEU A 312 2.51 -10.11 -5.16
CA LEU A 312 3.84 -10.71 -5.06
C LEU A 312 4.46 -10.78 -6.46
N ILE A 313 5.67 -10.29 -6.64
CA ILE A 313 6.38 -10.32 -7.93
C ILE A 313 7.68 -11.10 -7.77
N THR A 314 7.88 -12.13 -8.61
CA THR A 314 9.04 -13.02 -8.52
C THR A 314 9.51 -13.51 -9.90
N ASP A 315 10.79 -13.64 -10.23
CA ASP A 315 11.98 -13.14 -9.52
C ASP A 315 12.44 -11.82 -10.16
N ALA A 316 12.65 -10.79 -9.33
CA ALA A 316 12.96 -9.43 -9.78
C ALA A 316 14.32 -8.92 -9.29
N ALA A 317 15.16 -9.78 -8.69
CA ALA A 317 16.45 -9.34 -8.15
C ALA A 317 17.62 -10.34 -8.25
N ILE A 318 17.37 -11.65 -8.43
CA ILE A 318 18.43 -12.68 -8.34
C ILE A 318 18.61 -13.44 -9.64
N ASN A 319 17.55 -14.05 -10.17
CA ASN A 319 17.68 -14.97 -11.30
C ASN A 319 17.54 -14.22 -12.62
N ILE A 320 18.67 -14.04 -13.33
CA ILE A 320 18.74 -13.25 -14.58
C ILE A 320 17.84 -13.86 -15.68
N TYR A 321 18.14 -15.09 -16.09
CA TYR A 321 17.37 -15.86 -17.08
C TYR A 321 17.01 -17.22 -16.49
N PRO A 322 15.96 -17.32 -15.66
CA PRO A 322 15.61 -18.56 -14.98
C PRO A 322 15.13 -19.61 -15.98
N THR A 323 15.69 -20.81 -15.88
CA THR A 323 15.22 -21.97 -16.65
C THR A 323 13.84 -22.44 -16.17
N LEU A 324 13.19 -23.34 -16.91
CA LEU A 324 11.93 -23.96 -16.47
C LEU A 324 12.07 -24.63 -15.08
N GLU A 325 13.18 -25.32 -14.83
CA GLU A 325 13.46 -25.96 -13.53
C GLU A 325 13.65 -24.92 -12.42
N ASP A 326 14.37 -23.82 -12.70
CA ASP A 326 14.48 -22.72 -11.74
C ASP A 326 13.09 -22.12 -11.43
N LYS A 327 12.24 -21.94 -12.44
CA LYS A 327 10.89 -21.37 -12.30
C LYS A 327 9.98 -22.22 -11.40
N VAL A 328 10.11 -23.54 -11.41
CA VAL A 328 9.38 -24.43 -10.46
C VAL A 328 9.66 -24.02 -9.02
N HIS A 329 10.94 -23.85 -8.67
CA HIS A 329 11.35 -23.45 -7.33
C HIS A 329 10.99 -21.99 -7.01
N ILE A 330 11.15 -21.07 -7.97
CA ILE A 330 10.80 -19.65 -7.82
C ILE A 330 9.30 -19.51 -7.49
N VAL A 331 8.44 -20.20 -8.25
CA VAL A 331 6.99 -20.20 -8.01
C VAL A 331 6.66 -20.81 -6.65
N GLN A 332 7.24 -21.96 -6.31
CA GLN A 332 6.95 -22.61 -5.03
C GLN A 332 7.35 -21.72 -3.84
N ASN A 333 8.50 -21.03 -3.92
CA ASN A 333 8.91 -20.08 -2.88
C ASN A 333 7.90 -18.93 -2.72
N ALA A 334 7.36 -18.39 -3.81
CA ALA A 334 6.36 -17.33 -3.75
C ALA A 334 4.99 -17.81 -3.24
N ILE A 335 4.57 -19.03 -3.61
CA ILE A 335 3.35 -19.65 -3.06
C ILE A 335 3.48 -19.83 -1.55
N ASP A 336 4.61 -20.37 -1.09
CA ASP A 336 4.84 -20.59 0.34
C ASP A 336 4.84 -19.26 1.10
N LEU A 337 5.42 -18.19 0.52
CA LEU A 337 5.34 -16.85 1.09
C LEU A 337 3.91 -16.32 1.15
N ALA A 338 3.15 -16.42 0.06
CA ALA A 338 1.76 -15.94 0.02
C ALA A 338 0.91 -16.59 1.11
N LYS A 339 1.12 -17.88 1.36
CA LYS A 339 0.46 -18.61 2.46
C LYS A 339 0.86 -18.09 3.84
N VAL A 340 2.15 -17.84 4.08
CA VAL A 340 2.62 -17.20 5.31
C VAL A 340 1.98 -15.82 5.51
N LEU A 341 1.75 -15.08 4.43
CA LEU A 341 1.06 -13.79 4.46
C LEU A 341 -0.48 -13.92 4.60
N GLY A 342 -1.02 -15.13 4.70
CA GLY A 342 -2.44 -15.40 4.94
C GLY A 342 -3.29 -15.60 3.68
N VAL A 343 -2.68 -15.81 2.52
CA VAL A 343 -3.40 -16.17 1.29
C VAL A 343 -3.53 -17.69 1.23
N GLU A 344 -4.71 -18.21 1.59
CA GLU A 344 -4.94 -19.66 1.69
C GLU A 344 -4.70 -20.40 0.37
N THR A 345 -5.21 -19.83 -0.73
CA THR A 345 -5.07 -20.38 -2.09
C THR A 345 -4.50 -19.31 -3.03
N PRO A 346 -3.17 -19.16 -3.09
CA PRO A 346 -2.51 -18.17 -3.93
C PRO A 346 -2.78 -18.42 -5.41
N ARG A 347 -3.17 -17.36 -6.13
CA ARG A 347 -3.34 -17.36 -7.59
C ARG A 347 -2.08 -16.83 -8.27
N VAL A 348 -1.42 -17.69 -9.04
CA VAL A 348 -0.16 -17.39 -9.71
C VAL A 348 -0.42 -17.15 -11.18
N ALA A 349 -0.22 -15.91 -11.63
CA ALA A 349 -0.20 -15.57 -13.05
C ALA A 349 1.23 -15.70 -13.59
N ILE A 350 1.42 -16.54 -14.60
CA ILE A 350 2.70 -16.69 -15.28
C ILE A 350 2.73 -15.73 -16.46
N LEU A 351 3.55 -14.70 -16.35
CA LEU A 351 3.53 -13.58 -17.27
C LEU A 351 4.23 -13.88 -18.58
N SER A 352 3.63 -13.39 -19.67
CA SER A 352 4.21 -13.32 -21.00
C SER A 352 3.69 -12.07 -21.72
N ALA A 353 4.11 -11.86 -22.96
CA ALA A 353 3.60 -10.76 -23.79
C ALA A 353 2.21 -11.03 -24.38
N VAL A 354 1.77 -12.30 -24.41
CA VAL A 354 0.51 -12.75 -25.02
C VAL A 354 -0.14 -13.84 -24.18
N GLU A 355 -1.46 -14.01 -24.31
CA GLU A 355 -2.24 -15.05 -23.61
C GLU A 355 -2.34 -16.38 -24.36
N THR A 356 -1.92 -16.45 -25.63
CA THR A 356 -1.97 -17.67 -26.44
C THR A 356 -0.61 -18.35 -26.52
N LEU A 357 -0.58 -19.68 -26.55
CA LEU A 357 0.65 -20.43 -26.78
C LEU A 357 1.26 -20.07 -28.14
N ASN A 358 2.51 -19.63 -28.12
CA ASN A 358 3.25 -19.28 -29.30
C ASN A 358 4.65 -19.90 -29.20
N PRO A 359 4.98 -20.94 -30.00
CA PRO A 359 6.28 -21.59 -29.95
C PRO A 359 7.48 -20.66 -30.21
N LYS A 360 7.25 -19.48 -30.80
CA LYS A 360 8.29 -18.45 -31.00
C LYS A 360 8.56 -17.61 -29.74
N ILE A 361 7.74 -17.75 -28.71
CA ILE A 361 7.85 -17.05 -27.43
C ILE A 361 7.99 -18.10 -26.34
N ALA A 362 9.23 -18.40 -25.94
CA ALA A 362 9.56 -19.49 -25.01
C ALA A 362 8.75 -19.43 -23.70
N THR A 363 8.52 -18.23 -23.17
CA THR A 363 7.79 -17.99 -21.92
C THR A 363 6.33 -18.48 -21.99
N THR A 364 5.73 -18.54 -23.19
CA THR A 364 4.39 -19.12 -23.36
C THR A 364 4.37 -20.64 -23.18
N LEU A 365 5.41 -21.33 -23.65
CA LEU A 365 5.55 -22.78 -23.51
C LEU A 365 5.94 -23.15 -22.07
N GLU A 366 6.81 -22.35 -21.45
CA GLU A 366 7.19 -22.50 -20.04
C GLU A 366 5.99 -22.33 -19.12
N ALA A 367 5.14 -21.33 -19.38
CA ALA A 367 3.90 -21.13 -18.63
C ALA A 367 2.98 -22.36 -18.69
N ALA A 368 2.75 -22.89 -19.90
CA ALA A 368 1.97 -24.12 -20.07
C ALA A 368 2.57 -25.32 -19.33
N ALA A 369 3.90 -25.47 -19.38
CA ALA A 369 4.60 -26.54 -18.68
C ALA A 369 4.43 -26.41 -17.16
N LEU A 370 4.63 -25.21 -16.59
CA LEU A 370 4.47 -24.94 -15.16
C LEU A 370 3.03 -25.20 -14.69
N CYS A 371 2.01 -24.77 -15.45
CA CYS A 371 0.61 -25.11 -15.15
C CYS A 371 0.41 -26.63 -15.12
N LYS A 372 0.97 -27.36 -16.09
CA LYS A 372 0.85 -28.83 -16.11
C LYS A 372 1.61 -29.51 -14.97
N MET A 373 2.73 -28.94 -14.54
CA MET A 373 3.50 -29.39 -13.38
C MET A 373 2.70 -29.19 -12.08
N ALA A 374 1.97 -28.08 -11.96
CA ALA A 374 1.05 -27.85 -10.84
C ALA A 374 -0.13 -28.84 -10.83
N ASP A 375 -0.77 -29.08 -11.98
CA ASP A 375 -1.83 -30.11 -12.12
C ASP A 375 -1.36 -31.50 -11.66
N ARG A 376 -0.08 -31.81 -11.87
CA ARG A 376 0.56 -33.08 -11.52
C ARG A 376 1.14 -33.11 -10.11
N GLY A 377 0.98 -32.04 -9.33
CA GLY A 377 1.45 -31.94 -7.95
C GLY A 377 2.95 -31.72 -7.78
N GLN A 378 3.67 -31.33 -8.84
CA GLN A 378 5.09 -30.95 -8.73
C GLN A 378 5.25 -29.55 -8.13
N ILE A 379 4.29 -28.67 -8.39
CA ILE A 379 4.10 -27.39 -7.69
C ILE A 379 2.81 -27.53 -6.89
N THR A 380 2.83 -27.13 -5.62
CA THR A 380 1.71 -27.39 -4.70
C THR A 380 1.25 -26.13 -3.99
N GLY A 381 -0.03 -26.12 -3.64
CA GLY A 381 -0.58 -25.13 -2.73
C GLY A 381 -1.04 -23.82 -3.36
N GLY A 382 -0.94 -23.66 -4.67
CA GLY A 382 -1.45 -22.50 -5.40
C GLY A 382 -2.10 -22.92 -6.72
N ILE A 383 -2.90 -22.03 -7.29
CA ILE A 383 -3.53 -22.21 -8.61
C ILE A 383 -2.70 -21.41 -9.62
N LEU A 384 -2.16 -22.08 -10.62
CA LEU A 384 -1.37 -21.47 -11.67
C LEU A 384 -2.21 -21.29 -12.93
N ASP A 385 -2.02 -20.17 -13.61
CA ASP A 385 -2.46 -20.02 -14.99
C ASP A 385 -1.51 -19.12 -15.78
N GLY A 386 -1.44 -19.39 -17.08
CA GLY A 386 -0.55 -18.72 -18.00
C GLY A 386 -0.43 -19.42 -19.34
N PRO A 387 0.13 -18.74 -20.36
CA PRO A 387 0.69 -17.40 -20.26
C PRO A 387 -0.39 -16.31 -20.14
N LEU A 388 -0.09 -15.25 -19.41
CA LEU A 388 -0.95 -14.08 -19.30
C LEU A 388 -0.17 -12.79 -19.56
N ALA A 389 -0.71 -11.91 -20.39
CA ALA A 389 -0.28 -10.52 -20.39
C ALA A 389 -0.61 -9.83 -19.05
N PHE A 390 0.13 -8.79 -18.70
CA PHE A 390 0.00 -8.13 -17.40
C PHE A 390 -1.42 -7.61 -17.13
N ASP A 391 -2.06 -6.99 -18.12
CA ASP A 391 -3.44 -6.51 -18.04
C ASP A 391 -4.42 -7.64 -17.71
N ASN A 392 -4.27 -8.80 -18.32
CA ASN A 392 -5.09 -9.98 -18.08
C ASN A 392 -4.88 -10.57 -16.68
N ALA A 393 -3.68 -10.44 -16.11
CA ALA A 393 -3.38 -10.92 -14.77
C ALA A 393 -4.02 -10.06 -13.67
N ILE A 394 -4.11 -8.74 -13.90
CA ILE A 394 -4.51 -7.77 -12.86
C ILE A 394 -5.90 -7.15 -13.07
N SER A 395 -6.48 -7.17 -14.28
CA SER A 395 -7.81 -6.59 -14.56
C SER A 395 -8.82 -7.65 -14.99
N ALA A 396 -9.86 -7.84 -14.16
CA ALA A 396 -10.98 -8.73 -14.47
C ALA A 396 -11.76 -8.26 -15.70
N GLU A 397 -11.79 -6.96 -15.97
CA GLU A 397 -12.39 -6.40 -17.18
C GLU A 397 -11.58 -6.74 -18.44
N ALA A 398 -10.24 -6.55 -18.40
CA ALA A 398 -9.37 -6.91 -19.52
C ALA A 398 -9.46 -8.40 -19.86
N ALA A 399 -9.44 -9.25 -18.82
CA ALA A 399 -9.61 -10.70 -18.98
C ALA A 399 -10.96 -11.04 -19.64
N ARG A 400 -12.05 -10.35 -19.25
CA ARG A 400 -13.39 -10.56 -19.83
C ARG A 400 -13.46 -10.13 -21.30
N ILE A 401 -12.90 -8.97 -21.64
CA ILE A 401 -12.85 -8.45 -23.02
C ILE A 401 -12.13 -9.44 -23.93
N LYS A 402 -11.02 -10.04 -23.45
CA LYS A 402 -10.26 -11.06 -24.20
C LYS A 402 -10.84 -12.48 -24.08
N GLY A 403 -11.96 -12.67 -23.38
CA GLY A 403 -12.63 -13.97 -23.27
C GLY A 403 -11.88 -15.02 -22.47
N ILE A 404 -10.96 -14.61 -21.58
CA ILE A 404 -10.12 -15.52 -20.81
C ILE A 404 -10.91 -16.11 -19.64
N LYS A 405 -11.03 -17.43 -19.61
CA LYS A 405 -11.68 -18.17 -18.51
C LYS A 405 -10.63 -18.78 -17.61
N SER A 406 -10.35 -18.10 -16.50
CA SER A 406 -9.31 -18.48 -15.57
C SER A 406 -9.71 -18.12 -14.14
N PRO A 407 -9.43 -18.98 -13.14
CA PRO A 407 -9.55 -18.61 -11.74
C PRO A 407 -8.47 -17.61 -11.29
N VAL A 408 -7.43 -17.37 -12.10
CA VAL A 408 -6.30 -16.47 -11.80
C VAL A 408 -6.48 -15.09 -12.43
N SER A 409 -6.91 -15.03 -13.71
CA SER A 409 -6.98 -13.77 -14.46
C SER A 409 -7.82 -12.69 -13.76
N GLY A 410 -7.29 -11.47 -13.76
CA GLY A 410 -7.90 -10.29 -13.15
C GLY A 410 -7.76 -10.19 -11.64
N GLN A 411 -7.20 -11.20 -10.99
CA GLN A 411 -7.16 -11.30 -9.53
C GLN A 411 -5.93 -12.06 -9.02
N ALA A 412 -4.82 -11.97 -9.75
CA ALA A 412 -3.57 -12.62 -9.37
C ALA A 412 -3.04 -12.13 -8.02
N ASP A 413 -2.57 -13.06 -7.20
CA ASP A 413 -1.88 -12.76 -5.93
C ASP A 413 -0.35 -12.77 -6.15
N ILE A 414 0.13 -13.60 -7.09
CA ILE A 414 1.54 -13.74 -7.46
C ILE A 414 1.70 -13.55 -8.98
N LEU A 415 2.70 -12.78 -9.38
CA LEU A 415 3.18 -12.61 -10.75
C LEU A 415 4.55 -13.28 -10.88
N LEU A 416 4.60 -14.39 -11.63
CA LEU A 416 5.86 -14.97 -12.08
C LEU A 416 6.28 -14.25 -13.36
N VAL A 417 7.33 -13.44 -13.27
CA VAL A 417 7.88 -12.70 -14.41
C VAL A 417 8.78 -13.59 -15.28
N PRO A 418 8.96 -13.27 -16.56
CA PRO A 418 9.74 -14.11 -17.47
C PRO A 418 11.23 -14.15 -17.13
N ASP A 419 11.80 -13.01 -16.71
CA ASP A 419 13.22 -12.77 -16.44
C ASP A 419 13.41 -11.59 -15.46
N LEU A 420 14.66 -11.36 -15.07
CA LEU A 420 15.05 -10.30 -14.15
C LEU A 420 14.71 -8.90 -14.66
N GLU A 421 14.89 -8.65 -15.96
CA GLU A 421 14.68 -7.32 -16.56
C GLU A 421 13.20 -6.93 -16.44
N ALA A 422 12.30 -7.84 -16.85
CA ALA A 422 10.86 -7.64 -16.72
C ALA A 422 10.43 -7.46 -15.25
N GLY A 423 10.96 -8.29 -14.34
CA GLY A 423 10.65 -8.19 -12.92
C GLY A 423 11.11 -6.89 -12.29
N ASN A 424 12.34 -6.48 -12.56
CA ASN A 424 12.92 -5.26 -12.01
C ASN A 424 12.17 -4.02 -12.52
N MET A 425 11.93 -3.93 -13.83
CA MET A 425 11.18 -2.84 -14.44
C MET A 425 9.76 -2.75 -13.87
N LEU A 426 9.05 -3.89 -13.75
CA LEU A 426 7.69 -3.91 -13.20
C LEU A 426 7.65 -3.41 -11.76
N ALA A 427 8.53 -3.92 -10.89
CA ALA A 427 8.58 -3.49 -9.50
C ALA A 427 8.87 -1.99 -9.38
N LYS A 428 9.82 -1.47 -10.18
CA LYS A 428 10.19 -0.05 -10.17
C LYS A 428 9.07 0.83 -10.72
N GLN A 429 8.38 0.43 -11.79
CA GLN A 429 7.22 1.17 -12.29
C GLN A 429 6.14 1.30 -11.21
N LEU A 430 5.84 0.22 -10.49
CA LEU A 430 4.84 0.27 -9.42
C LEU A 430 5.27 1.18 -8.26
N SER A 431 6.54 1.11 -7.81
CA SER A 431 7.02 1.98 -6.73
C SER A 431 7.06 3.46 -7.12
N PHE A 432 7.54 3.78 -8.32
CA PHE A 432 7.81 5.18 -8.70
C PHE A 432 6.68 5.87 -9.48
N LEU A 433 5.84 5.12 -10.21
CA LEU A 433 4.71 5.68 -10.97
C LEU A 433 3.35 5.40 -10.32
N ALA A 434 3.23 4.32 -9.54
CA ALA A 434 1.98 3.95 -8.89
C ALA A 434 1.98 4.14 -7.37
N ASN A 435 3.03 4.75 -6.80
CA ASN A 435 3.18 4.99 -5.35
C ASN A 435 3.01 3.71 -4.51
N ALA A 436 3.43 2.56 -5.04
CA ALA A 436 3.34 1.31 -4.32
C ALA A 436 4.39 1.23 -3.20
N ASP A 437 3.95 0.86 -1.99
CA ASP A 437 4.89 0.44 -0.95
C ASP A 437 5.42 -0.96 -1.31
N ALA A 438 6.71 -1.18 -1.08
CA ALA A 438 7.37 -2.43 -1.41
C ALA A 438 7.98 -3.09 -0.17
N ALA A 439 8.13 -4.41 -0.21
CA ALA A 439 9.00 -5.16 0.67
C ALA A 439 9.78 -6.18 -0.16
N GLY A 440 11.08 -6.37 0.13
CA GLY A 440 11.96 -7.27 -0.61
C GLY A 440 12.50 -8.38 0.28
N ILE A 441 12.26 -9.64 -0.11
CA ILE A 441 12.73 -10.80 0.63
C ILE A 441 13.24 -11.89 -0.31
N VAL A 442 14.32 -12.55 0.11
CA VAL A 442 14.89 -13.72 -0.56
C VAL A 442 14.53 -14.98 0.18
N LEU A 443 14.12 -15.98 -0.59
CA LEU A 443 13.65 -17.28 -0.13
C LEU A 443 14.46 -18.39 -0.80
N GLY A 444 14.20 -19.64 -0.40
CA GLY A 444 14.95 -20.82 -0.87
C GLY A 444 16.30 -21.05 -0.14
N ALA A 445 16.80 -20.07 0.61
CA ALA A 445 17.91 -20.25 1.54
C ALA A 445 17.44 -20.81 2.90
N ARG A 446 18.40 -21.28 3.72
CA ARG A 446 18.14 -21.82 5.07
C ARG A 446 17.41 -20.83 5.98
N VAL A 447 17.76 -19.55 5.89
CA VAL A 447 17.07 -18.43 6.53
C VAL A 447 16.63 -17.39 5.49
N PRO A 448 15.57 -16.62 5.72
CA PRO A 448 15.23 -15.49 4.85
C PRO A 448 16.37 -14.46 4.79
N VAL A 449 16.58 -13.86 3.62
CA VAL A 449 17.49 -12.72 3.45
C VAL A 449 16.69 -11.47 3.09
N ILE A 450 16.74 -10.46 3.95
CA ILE A 450 16.13 -9.15 3.75
C ILE A 450 17.03 -8.36 2.80
N LEU A 451 16.57 -8.18 1.56
CA LEU A 451 17.29 -7.43 0.52
C LEU A 451 16.62 -6.08 0.28
N THR A 452 17.13 -5.06 0.95
CA THR A 452 16.69 -3.67 0.75
C THR A 452 17.62 -2.94 -0.23
N SER A 453 17.03 -2.15 -1.13
CA SER A 453 17.76 -1.24 -2.03
C SER A 453 18.27 -0.01 -1.27
N ARG A 454 19.32 0.61 -1.79
CA ARG A 454 19.85 1.89 -1.26
C ARG A 454 18.85 3.04 -1.42
N ALA A 455 18.00 2.96 -2.45
CA ALA A 455 16.96 3.94 -2.74
C ALA A 455 15.66 3.70 -1.95
N ASP A 456 15.58 2.62 -1.17
CA ASP A 456 14.36 2.30 -0.43
C ASP A 456 14.23 3.19 0.81
N ASN A 457 13.02 3.70 1.02
CA ASN A 457 12.69 4.45 2.22
C ASN A 457 12.59 3.54 3.45
N VAL A 458 12.52 4.17 4.63
CA VAL A 458 12.38 3.48 5.93
C VAL A 458 11.22 2.47 5.94
N ARG A 459 10.07 2.88 5.40
CA ARG A 459 8.85 2.06 5.37
C ARG A 459 9.06 0.74 4.63
N THR A 460 9.73 0.77 3.48
CA THR A 460 10.07 -0.44 2.71
C THR A 460 10.97 -1.38 3.51
N ARG A 461 11.89 -0.86 4.31
CA ARG A 461 12.77 -1.68 5.17
C ARG A 461 12.01 -2.32 6.32
N LEU A 462 11.17 -1.56 7.01
CA LEU A 462 10.27 -2.08 8.05
C LEU A 462 9.34 -3.17 7.50
N ALA A 463 8.73 -2.94 6.33
CA ALA A 463 7.90 -3.93 5.66
C ALA A 463 8.68 -5.22 5.36
N SER A 464 9.92 -5.10 4.87
CA SER A 464 10.77 -6.25 4.58
C SER A 464 11.15 -7.03 5.84
N CYS A 465 11.41 -6.33 6.95
CA CYS A 465 11.64 -6.96 8.25
C CYS A 465 10.39 -7.67 8.77
N ALA A 466 9.20 -7.07 8.62
CA ALA A 466 7.93 -7.68 9.00
C ALA A 466 7.64 -8.95 8.20
N VAL A 467 7.86 -8.93 6.88
CA VAL A 467 7.74 -10.15 6.06
C VAL A 467 8.73 -11.22 6.52
N ALA A 468 9.98 -10.85 6.81
CA ALA A 468 10.96 -11.79 7.35
C ALA A 468 10.58 -12.35 8.73
N ALA A 469 9.98 -11.53 9.59
CA ALA A 469 9.46 -11.94 10.89
C ALA A 469 8.37 -13.02 10.77
N LEU A 470 7.40 -12.80 9.89
CA LEU A 470 6.35 -13.78 9.60
C LEU A 470 6.92 -15.08 9.04
N VAL A 471 7.90 -14.99 8.13
CA VAL A 471 8.57 -16.17 7.54
C VAL A 471 9.37 -16.94 8.59
N ALA A 472 10.13 -16.26 9.45
CA ALA A 472 10.89 -16.89 10.53
C ALA A 472 9.96 -17.57 11.54
N ALA A 473 8.91 -16.87 11.99
CA ALA A 473 7.91 -17.40 12.91
C ALA A 473 7.22 -18.66 12.34
N ALA A 474 6.86 -18.67 11.06
CA ALA A 474 6.27 -19.85 10.41
C ALA A 474 7.24 -21.05 10.34
N ARG A 475 8.56 -20.82 10.35
CA ARG A 475 9.59 -21.87 10.32
C ARG A 475 9.95 -22.42 11.70
N ARG A 476 9.82 -21.63 12.78
CA ARG A 476 10.18 -22.05 14.16
C ARG A 476 9.56 -23.40 14.58
N PRO A 477 8.26 -23.69 14.35
CA PRO A 477 7.69 -25.00 14.69
C PRO A 477 8.32 -26.17 13.93
N ALA A 478 8.61 -25.98 12.63
CA ALA A 478 9.23 -27.00 11.80
C ALA A 478 10.69 -27.28 12.22
N LEU A 479 11.43 -26.24 12.64
CA LEU A 479 12.79 -26.38 13.16
C LEU A 479 12.81 -27.06 14.53
N ALA A 480 11.86 -26.75 15.41
CA ALA A 480 11.71 -27.41 16.71
C ALA A 480 11.44 -28.92 16.56
N LEU A 481 10.56 -29.31 15.63
CA LEU A 481 10.27 -30.72 15.34
C LEU A 481 11.52 -31.47 14.80
N ASN A 482 12.30 -30.82 13.93
CA ASN A 482 13.53 -31.42 13.37
C ASN A 482 14.67 -31.50 14.40
N ALA A 483 14.77 -30.56 15.34
CA ALA A 483 15.76 -30.58 16.42
C ALA A 483 15.51 -31.72 17.41
N VAL A 484 14.24 -32.04 17.67
CA VAL A 484 13.84 -33.20 18.52
C VAL A 484 14.06 -34.53 17.80
N ALA A 485 13.99 -34.56 16.47
CA ALA A 485 14.19 -35.76 15.65
C ALA A 485 15.66 -36.07 15.30
N ALA A 486 16.60 -35.16 15.57
CA ALA A 486 18.02 -35.40 15.35
C ALA A 486 18.57 -36.38 16.40
N PRO A 487 19.18 -37.52 16.03
CA PRO A 487 19.77 -38.43 17.01
C PRO A 487 20.90 -37.69 17.75
N LEU A 488 20.87 -37.73 19.08
CA LEU A 488 22.00 -37.37 19.93
C LEU A 488 23.23 -38.11 19.40
N ALA A 489 24.16 -37.39 18.77
CA ALA A 489 25.42 -37.96 18.33
C ALA A 489 26.10 -38.59 19.55
N ALA A 490 26.24 -39.92 19.54
CA ALA A 490 26.92 -40.65 20.59
C ALA A 490 28.35 -40.10 20.74
N PRO A 491 28.85 -39.92 21.97
CA PRO A 491 30.20 -39.45 22.17
C PRO A 491 31.18 -40.46 21.57
N LEU A 492 32.07 -39.97 20.71
CA LEU A 492 33.19 -40.73 20.15
C LEU A 492 33.97 -41.37 21.31
N ALA A 493 33.91 -42.70 21.39
CA ALA A 493 34.80 -43.47 22.25
C ALA A 493 36.24 -43.28 21.75
N ALA A 494 37.11 -42.90 22.66
CA ALA A 494 38.54 -42.86 22.42
C ALA A 494 39.10 -44.29 22.35
N GLU A 495 39.75 -44.63 21.25
CA GLU A 495 40.84 -45.61 21.16
C GLU A 495 41.95 -45.05 20.26
#